data_AF-A0A2M8PJB0-F1
#
_entry.id   AF-A0A2M8PJB0-F1
#
_cell.length_a   1.000
_cell.length_b   1.000
_cell.length_c   1.000
_cell.angle_alpha   90.00
_cell.angle_beta   90.00
_cell.angle_gamma   90.00
#
_symmetry.space_group_name_H-M   'P 1'
#
loop_
_entity.id
_entity.type
_entity.pdbx_description
1 polymer ?
#
loop_
_entity_poly.entity_id
_entity_poly.type
_entity_poly.pdbx_seq_one_letter_code
_entity_poly.pdbx_strand_id
1 'polypeptide(L)'
;VQFLIHVDKKVPNDYFTGAQRAFQSYENCTFIKRESVHWGGWGLTQAMLNGIHYIEDHDVTCDFLIYLSGQDYPLKSNEDIHNFFKNKQDKQFMEYFSLPSEGWTGR
;
A
#
# COMPACT_ATOMS: atom_id res chain seq x y z
N VAL A 1 -13.93 2.82 -1.40
CA VAL A 1 -12.49 2.46 -1.39
C VAL A 1 -11.78 3.48 -0.52
N GLN A 2 -10.99 3.01 0.45
CA GLN A 2 -10.12 3.84 1.28
C GLN A 2 -8.69 3.81 0.70
N PHE A 3 -8.00 4.94 0.74
CA PHE A 3 -6.61 5.09 0.29
C PHE A 3 -5.74 5.49 1.47
N LEU A 4 -4.77 4.64 1.80
CA LEU A 4 -3.72 4.94 2.77
C LEU A 4 -2.44 5.28 2.02
N ILE A 5 -1.96 6.51 2.20
CA ILE A 5 -0.89 7.08 1.41
C ILE A 5 0.35 7.24 2.30
N HIS A 6 1.39 6.48 1.98
CA HIS A 6 2.72 6.72 2.52
C HIS A 6 3.51 7.63 1.57
N VAL A 7 4.23 8.59 2.15
CA VAL A 7 5.22 9.40 1.43
C VAL A 7 6.55 9.28 2.16
N ASP A 8 7.60 8.88 1.45
CA ASP A 8 8.92 8.65 2.04
C ASP A 8 9.39 9.85 2.88
N LYS A 9 9.99 9.57 4.04
CA LYS A 9 10.52 10.58 4.96
C LYS A 9 11.61 11.47 4.33
N LYS A 10 12.28 11.00 3.27
CA LYS A 10 13.27 11.75 2.50
C LYS A 10 12.66 12.85 1.63
N VAL A 11 11.36 12.79 1.35
CA VAL A 11 10.65 13.86 0.62
C VAL A 11 10.61 15.12 1.49
N PRO A 12 10.92 16.31 0.95
CA PRO A 12 10.83 17.57 1.67
C PRO A 12 9.45 17.80 2.32
N ASN A 13 9.44 18.38 3.53
CA ASN A 13 8.22 18.54 4.31
C ASN A 13 7.22 19.52 3.68
N ASP A 14 7.70 20.53 2.97
CA ASP A 14 6.88 21.46 2.20
C ASP A 14 6.11 20.73 1.09
N TYR A 15 6.75 19.82 0.35
CA TYR A 15 6.09 18.97 -0.64
C TYR A 15 5.07 18.04 0.00
N PHE A 16 5.43 17.36 1.11
CA PHE A 16 4.50 16.50 1.84
C PHE A 16 3.27 17.27 2.33
N THR A 17 3.48 18.44 2.94
CA THR A 17 2.38 19.31 3.39
C THR A 17 1.53 19.80 2.21
N GLY A 18 2.16 20.11 1.07
CA GLY A 18 1.46 20.46 -0.16
C GLY A 18 0.56 19.32 -0.65
N ALA A 19 1.06 18.08 -0.66
CA ALA A 19 0.27 16.90 -1.00
C ALA A 19 -0.91 16.72 -0.03
N GLN A 20 -0.69 16.81 1.27
CA GLN A 20 -1.78 16.71 2.25
C GLN A 20 -2.88 17.74 2.00
N ARG A 21 -2.52 19.00 1.71
CA ARG A 21 -3.50 20.05 1.36
C ARG A 21 -4.23 19.75 0.06
N ALA A 22 -3.53 19.26 -0.96
CA ALA A 22 -4.14 18.95 -2.26
C ALA A 22 -5.22 17.85 -2.13
N PHE A 23 -5.04 16.91 -1.21
CA PHE A 23 -5.97 15.81 -0.97
C PHE A 23 -6.90 16.02 0.23
N GLN A 24 -6.88 17.18 0.88
CA GLN A 24 -7.61 17.41 2.13
C GLN A 24 -9.14 17.28 2.02
N SER A 25 -9.69 17.48 0.81
CA SER A 25 -11.13 17.37 0.54
C SER A 25 -11.60 15.92 0.32
N TYR A 26 -10.68 14.96 0.24
CA TYR A 26 -11.00 13.55 0.02
C TYR A 26 -11.01 12.81 1.35
N GLU A 27 -12.20 12.59 1.91
CA GLU A 27 -12.38 11.90 3.20
C GLU A 27 -11.88 10.46 3.19
N ASN A 28 -11.81 9.85 2.01
CA ASN A 28 -11.34 8.49 1.80
C ASN A 28 -9.83 8.40 1.54
N CYS A 29 -9.08 9.49 1.70
CA CYS A 29 -7.63 9.53 1.57
C CYS A 29 -7.00 9.89 2.91
N THR A 30 -6.09 9.05 3.40
CA THR A 30 -5.37 9.30 4.64
C THR A 30 -3.88 9.14 4.44
N PHE A 31 -3.12 10.16 4.86
CA PHE A 31 -1.67 10.07 4.91
C PHE A 31 -1.23 9.38 6.20
N ILE A 32 -0.51 8.26 6.06
CA ILE A 32 -0.06 7.46 7.19
C ILE A 32 1.37 7.81 7.61
N LYS A 33 1.84 7.21 8.71
CA LYS A 33 3.18 7.42 9.27
C LYS A 33 4.26 7.23 8.19
N ARG A 34 5.12 8.24 8.06
CA ARG A 34 6.23 8.27 7.09
C ARG A 34 7.41 7.44 7.59
N GLU A 35 7.98 6.67 6.67
CA GLU A 35 9.19 5.86 6.87
C GLU A 35 10.23 6.23 5.83
N SER A 36 11.52 6.09 6.15
CA SER A 36 12.59 6.25 5.18
C SER A 36 12.80 4.93 4.44
N VAL A 37 12.52 4.91 3.13
CA VAL A 37 12.56 3.69 2.33
C VAL A 37 13.84 3.66 1.50
N HIS A 38 14.58 2.56 1.60
CA HIS A 38 15.73 2.28 0.73
C HIS A 38 15.39 1.06 -0.12
N TRP A 39 15.90 1.01 -1.34
CA TRP A 39 15.69 -0.14 -2.21
C TRP A 39 16.27 -1.40 -1.56
N GLY A 40 15.46 -2.46 -1.47
CA GLY A 40 15.80 -3.70 -0.75
C GLY A 40 15.87 -3.58 0.78
N GLY A 41 15.54 -2.43 1.36
CA GLY A 41 15.60 -2.20 2.80
C GLY A 41 14.27 -2.46 3.53
N TRP A 42 14.36 -2.68 4.85
CA TRP A 42 13.22 -2.92 5.74
C TRP A 42 12.18 -1.81 5.74
N GLY A 43 12.58 -0.56 5.46
CA GLY A 43 11.68 0.60 5.50
C GLY A 43 10.45 0.44 4.61
N LEU A 44 10.55 -0.30 3.50
CA LEU A 44 9.39 -0.60 2.64
C LEU A 44 8.39 -1.50 3.35
N THR A 45 8.85 -2.58 3.96
CA THR A 45 8.02 -3.49 4.76
C THR A 45 7.40 -2.76 5.95
N GLN A 46 8.17 -1.90 6.63
CA GLN A 46 7.64 -1.09 7.73
C GLN A 46 6.52 -0.14 7.28
N ALA A 47 6.64 0.47 6.10
CA ALA A 47 5.60 1.32 5.54
C ALA A 47 4.29 0.53 5.27
N MET A 48 4.40 -0.70 4.75
CA MET A 48 3.24 -1.57 4.55
C MET A 48 2.59 -1.97 5.89
N LEU A 49 3.40 -2.35 6.88
CA LEU A 49 2.93 -2.68 8.23
C LEU A 49 2.23 -1.50 8.91
N ASN A 50 2.75 -0.28 8.75
CA ASN A 50 2.08 0.92 9.26
C ASN A 50 0.67 1.11 8.65
N GLY A 51 0.47 0.71 7.39
CA GLY A 51 -0.86 0.72 6.76
C GLY A 51 -1.80 -0.32 7.38
N ILE A 52 -1.31 -1.53 7.65
CA ILE A 52 -2.08 -2.58 8.32
C ILE A 52 -2.45 -2.16 9.74
N HIS A 53 -1.50 -1.63 10.52
CA HIS A 53 -1.78 -1.11 11.86
C HIS A 53 -2.74 0.06 11.83
N TYR A 54 -2.67 0.95 10.84
CA TYR A 54 -3.65 2.02 10.70
C TYR A 54 -5.08 1.47 10.54
N ILE A 55 -5.25 0.42 9.73
CA ILE A 55 -6.55 -0.24 9.53
C ILE A 55 -7.07 -0.82 10.83
N GLU A 56 -6.20 -1.52 11.58
CA GLU A 56 -6.51 -2.13 12.87
C GLU A 56 -6.85 -1.07 13.94
N ASP A 57 -5.99 -0.06 14.11
CA ASP A 57 -6.11 0.96 15.17
C ASP A 57 -7.32 1.90 14.99
N HIS A 58 -7.86 2.00 13.77
CA HIS A 58 -8.98 2.90 13.43
C HIS A 58 -10.24 2.15 13.00
N ASP A 59 -10.29 0.83 13.18
CA ASP A 59 -11.42 -0.02 12.81
C ASP A 59 -11.87 0.21 11.35
N VAL A 60 -10.92 0.36 10.43
CA VAL A 60 -11.24 0.62 9.01
C VAL A 60 -11.80 -0.66 8.40
N THR A 61 -13.09 -0.64 8.04
CA THR A 61 -13.72 -1.76 7.34
C THR A 61 -13.12 -1.94 5.94
N CYS A 62 -12.33 -3.00 5.75
CA CYS A 62 -11.85 -3.43 4.43
C CYS A 62 -11.76 -4.95 4.32
N ASP A 63 -12.24 -5.51 3.21
CA ASP A 63 -12.14 -6.95 2.92
C ASP A 63 -10.79 -7.33 2.29
N PHE A 64 -10.20 -6.40 1.51
CA PHE A 64 -8.95 -6.62 0.78
C PHE A 64 -8.06 -5.37 0.87
N LEU A 65 -6.77 -5.62 1.09
CA LEU A 65 -5.71 -4.64 0.97
C LEU A 65 -4.94 -4.87 -0.33
N ILE A 66 -4.80 -3.83 -1.14
CA ILE A 66 -4.00 -3.84 -2.36
C ILE A 66 -2.85 -2.86 -2.16
N TYR A 67 -1.62 -3.35 -2.22
CA TYR A 67 -0.43 -2.53 -2.16
C TYR A 67 -0.08 -2.01 -3.56
N LEU A 68 0.16 -0.70 -3.67
CA LEU A 68 0.55 -0.02 -4.90
C LEU A 68 1.68 0.99 -4.61
N SER A 69 2.62 1.10 -5.54
CA SER A 69 3.60 2.16 -5.63
C SER A 69 3.10 3.31 -6.51
N GLY A 70 3.80 4.45 -6.48
CA GLY A 70 3.47 5.60 -7.35
C GLY A 70 3.70 5.35 -8.85
N GLN A 71 4.28 4.22 -9.25
CA GLN A 71 4.48 3.85 -10.65
C GLN A 71 3.44 2.83 -11.15
N ASP A 72 2.61 2.31 -10.27
CA ASP A 72 1.54 1.38 -10.65
C ASP A 72 0.34 2.13 -11.22
N TYR A 73 -0.36 1.48 -12.15
CA TYR A 73 -1.59 2.02 -12.72
C TYR A 73 -2.61 0.91 -12.97
N PRO A 74 -3.89 1.10 -12.61
CA PRO A 74 -4.91 0.09 -12.81
C PRO A 74 -5.18 -0.12 -14.31
N LEU A 75 -5.16 -1.39 -14.73
CA LEU A 75 -5.57 -1.82 -16.09
C LEU A 75 -7.05 -2.18 -16.17
N LYS A 76 -7.73 -2.23 -15.03
CA LYS A 76 -9.12 -2.66 -14.86
C LYS A 76 -9.89 -1.59 -14.11
N SER A 77 -11.20 -1.52 -14.38
CA SER A 77 -12.07 -0.59 -13.67
C SER A 77 -12.22 -1.00 -12.20
N ASN A 78 -12.61 -0.06 -11.34
CA ASN A 78 -12.93 -0.37 -9.94
C ASN A 78 -14.05 -1.42 -9.83
N GLU A 79 -15.01 -1.41 -10.76
CA GLU A 79 -16.08 -2.40 -10.83
C GLU A 79 -15.53 -3.80 -11.13
N ASP A 80 -14.64 -3.93 -12.10
CA ASP A 80 -13.98 -5.20 -12.42
C ASP A 80 -13.18 -5.74 -11.23
N ILE A 81 -12.42 -4.87 -10.56
CA ILE A 81 -11.63 -5.21 -9.38
C ILE A 81 -12.55 -5.70 -8.25
N HIS A 82 -13.63 -4.96 -7.97
CA HIS A 82 -14.58 -5.34 -6.93
C HIS A 82 -15.27 -6.68 -7.24
N ASN A 83 -15.73 -6.86 -8.48
CA ASN A 83 -16.36 -8.10 -8.93
C ASN A 83 -15.39 -9.30 -8.87
N PHE A 84 -14.11 -9.08 -9.14
CA PHE A 84 -13.09 -10.12 -8.99
C PHE A 84 -12.98 -10.59 -7.54
N PHE A 85 -12.95 -9.68 -6.57
CA PHE A 85 -12.74 -10.01 -5.15
C PHE A 85 -14.01 -10.43 -4.39
N LYS A 86 -15.20 -10.06 -4.87
CA LYS A 86 -16.51 -10.26 -4.22
C LYS A 86 -16.80 -11.67 -3.68
N ASN A 87 -16.22 -12.72 -4.26
CA ASN A 87 -16.46 -14.11 -3.86
C ASN A 87 -15.15 -14.85 -3.50
N LYS A 88 -14.14 -14.14 -2.98
CA LYS A 88 -12.80 -14.67 -2.70
C LYS A 88 -12.28 -14.29 -1.31
N GLN A 89 -13.17 -14.02 -0.36
CA GLN A 89 -12.85 -13.55 1.00
C GLN A 89 -11.94 -14.52 1.77
N ASP A 90 -11.93 -15.79 1.40
CA ASP A 90 -11.11 -16.85 1.96
C ASP A 90 -9.72 -16.96 1.32
N LYS A 91 -9.34 -16.04 0.41
CA LYS A 91 -8.12 -16.13 -0.40
C LYS A 91 -7.24 -14.89 -0.26
N GLN A 92 -5.94 -15.13 -0.32
CA GLN A 92 -4.91 -14.11 -0.45
C GLN A 92 -4.20 -14.27 -1.80
N PHE A 93 -3.84 -13.14 -2.42
CA PHE A 93 -3.21 -13.10 -3.74
C PHE A 93 -1.82 -12.49 -3.59
N MET A 94 -0.80 -13.35 -3.61
CA MET A 94 0.59 -12.95 -3.51
C MET A 94 1.41 -13.89 -4.38
N GLU A 95 2.35 -13.34 -5.15
CA GLU A 95 3.31 -14.14 -5.88
C GLU A 95 4.27 -14.79 -4.87
N TYR A 96 4.53 -16.08 -5.05
CA TYR A 96 5.48 -16.84 -4.24
C TYR A 96 6.16 -17.90 -5.11
N PHE A 97 7.33 -18.36 -4.67
CA PHE A 97 8.05 -19.44 -5.30
C PHE A 97 8.78 -20.27 -4.23
N SER A 98 9.01 -21.55 -4.52
CA SER A 98 9.76 -22.44 -3.63
C SER A 98 11.25 -22.05 -3.61
N LEU A 99 11.87 -22.17 -2.44
CA LEU A 99 13.32 -22.05 -2.30
C LEU A 99 13.98 -23.44 -2.22
N PRO A 100 15.14 -23.64 -2.87
CA PRO A 100 15.85 -22.68 -3.71
C PRO A 100 15.19 -22.54 -5.10
N SER A 101 15.33 -21.37 -5.73
CA SER A 101 14.91 -21.12 -7.12
C SER A 101 16.09 -20.65 -7.97
N GLU A 102 16.06 -20.90 -9.29
CA GLU A 102 17.18 -20.58 -10.20
C GLU A 102 17.59 -19.09 -10.17
N GLY A 103 16.65 -18.19 -9.86
CA GLY A 103 16.92 -16.75 -9.75
C GLY A 103 17.38 -16.27 -8.36
N TRP A 104 17.35 -17.12 -7.34
CA TRP A 104 17.68 -16.72 -5.97
C TRP A 104 19.19 -16.88 -5.70
N THR A 105 19.91 -15.75 -5.71
CA THR A 105 21.37 -15.73 -5.52
C THR A 105 21.83 -15.96 -4.07
N GLY A 106 20.90 -16.16 -3.12
CA GLY A 106 21.20 -16.44 -1.72
C GLY A 106 21.93 -15.31 -0.98
N ARG A 107 21.84 -14.07 -1.50
CA ARG A 107 22.41 -12.87 -0.89
C ARG A 107 21.35 -12.07 -0.15
#